data_AF-A0A850BNB9-F1
#
_entry.id   AF-A0A850BNB9-F1
#
_cell.length_a   1.000
_cell.length_b   1.000
_cell.length_c   1.000
_cell.angle_alpha   90.00
_cell.angle_beta   90.00
_cell.angle_gamma   90.00
#
_symmetry.space_group_name_H-M   'P 1'
#
loop_
_entity.id
_entity.type
_entity.pdbx_description
1 polymer ?
#
loop_
_entity_poly.entity_id
_entity_poly.type
_entity_poly.pdbx_seq_one_letter_code
_entity_poly.pdbx_strand_id
1 'polypeptide(L)'
;SGSGGSGGSGGSGGSGNGGAGGSGPGGGMGALFAEPPGWNGQDAWPIDATGLKDGASVDQPLYVDVNAYVANNVLVAEFPELRFRFGGPNSNLSINVRSTTVMGLLEAEPDGLGLRVTKGVMAGYWRIEDVFGGFASLVADGKALCNDGGLLYNQTKGVLCDFLDIALNPPAEGEILCNAMSFGMGFETFPAKLGAVVPPEPEPNLCPAGQSPANDVCD
;
A
#
# COMPACT_ATOMS: atom_id res chain seq x y z
N SER A 1 55.82 -5.65 -15.83
CA SER A 1 54.91 -4.66 -15.24
C SER A 1 54.16 -5.32 -14.10
N GLY A 2 54.47 -4.91 -12.87
CA GLY A 2 53.60 -4.95 -11.68
C GLY A 2 53.15 -6.31 -11.12
N SER A 3 53.94 -6.90 -10.23
CA SER A 3 53.50 -7.90 -9.25
C SER A 3 53.43 -7.29 -7.85
N GLY A 4 52.28 -7.49 -7.18
CA GLY A 4 52.13 -7.87 -5.76
C GLY A 4 52.61 -6.96 -4.61
N GLY A 5 51.77 -6.85 -3.56
CA GLY A 5 52.26 -6.87 -2.18
C GLY A 5 51.66 -5.91 -1.16
N SER A 6 50.65 -6.40 -0.42
CA SER A 6 50.52 -6.39 1.07
C SER A 6 50.57 -5.09 1.90
N GLY A 7 49.45 -4.83 2.59
CA GLY A 7 49.39 -4.87 4.07
C GLY A 7 49.45 -3.53 4.84
N GLY A 8 48.54 -3.35 5.81
CA GLY A 8 48.68 -2.32 6.85
C GLY A 8 47.39 -1.89 7.55
N SER A 9 47.11 -2.52 8.69
CA SER A 9 46.06 -2.23 9.67
C SER A 9 46.28 -0.89 10.39
N GLY A 10 45.19 -0.18 10.75
CA GLY A 10 45.23 0.94 11.70
C GLY A 10 43.83 1.33 12.18
N GLY A 11 43.40 0.79 13.32
CA GLY A 11 42.16 1.14 13.99
C GLY A 11 42.25 2.44 14.80
N SER A 12 41.11 3.13 14.90
CA SER A 12 40.78 4.18 15.87
C SER A 12 39.24 4.24 15.87
N GLY A 13 38.49 4.00 16.94
CA GLY A 13 38.71 4.41 18.33
C GLY A 13 37.93 5.71 18.57
N GLY A 14 36.61 5.64 18.81
CA GLY A 14 35.79 6.85 18.93
C GLY A 14 34.45 6.65 19.66
N SER A 15 34.52 6.76 20.99
CA SER A 15 33.51 7.16 21.98
C SER A 15 32.03 6.84 21.75
N GLY A 16 31.54 5.92 22.58
CA GLY A 16 30.15 5.90 23.02
C GLY A 16 29.84 7.07 23.95
N ASN A 17 28.60 7.56 23.90
CA ASN A 17 28.06 8.44 24.91
C ASN A 17 26.77 7.83 25.43
N GLY A 18 26.83 7.32 26.66
CA GLY A 18 25.70 6.82 27.41
C GLY A 18 24.90 7.98 28.00
N GLY A 19 23.60 8.00 27.71
CA GLY A 19 22.63 8.86 28.37
C GLY A 19 21.58 8.00 29.06
N ALA A 20 21.81 7.69 30.33
CA ALA A 20 20.81 7.11 31.22
C ALA A 20 19.84 8.21 31.67
N GLY A 21 18.53 7.98 31.51
CA GLY A 21 17.50 8.93 31.92
C GLY A 21 16.17 8.26 32.28
N GLY A 22 16.01 7.94 33.58
CA GLY A 22 14.74 8.08 34.32
C GLY A 22 13.58 7.12 34.00
N SER A 23 13.54 5.97 34.68
CA SER A 23 12.33 5.15 34.83
C SER A 23 11.40 5.76 35.89
N GLY A 24 10.32 6.41 35.47
CA GLY A 24 9.17 6.76 36.33
C GLY A 24 8.03 5.75 36.14
N PRO A 25 7.36 5.26 37.21
CA PRO A 25 6.22 4.38 37.08
C PRO A 25 4.95 5.20 36.84
N GLY A 26 4.50 5.30 35.58
CA GLY A 26 3.28 6.01 35.22
C GLY A 26 2.57 5.37 34.02
N GLY A 27 1.43 4.73 34.29
CA GLY A 27 0.27 4.56 33.40
C GLY A 27 0.53 4.16 31.94
N GLY A 28 0.50 2.86 31.67
CA GLY A 28 0.47 2.31 30.31
C GLY A 28 -0.81 2.65 29.55
N MET A 29 -0.67 3.44 28.49
CA MET A 29 -1.33 3.32 27.17
C MET A 29 -0.49 4.09 26.13
N GLY A 30 0.83 4.10 26.29
CA GLY A 30 1.75 4.79 25.41
C GLY A 30 2.38 3.81 24.42
N ALA A 31 2.16 4.05 23.14
CA ALA A 31 2.97 3.53 22.03
C ALA A 31 2.94 2.01 21.80
N LEU A 32 1.88 1.52 21.15
CA LEU A 32 1.98 0.37 20.23
C LEU A 32 2.76 0.76 18.95
N PHE A 33 3.86 1.49 19.08
CA PHE A 33 4.78 1.65 17.96
C PHE A 33 5.52 0.32 17.88
N ALA A 34 5.09 -0.53 16.94
CA ALA A 34 5.88 -1.66 16.51
C ALA A 34 7.31 -1.15 16.26
N GLU A 35 8.31 -1.84 16.84
CA GLU A 35 9.70 -1.57 16.49
C GLU A 35 9.81 -1.56 14.96
N PRO A 36 10.62 -0.67 14.35
CA PRO A 36 10.84 -0.67 12.92
C PRO A 36 11.15 -2.10 12.46
N PRO A 37 10.55 -2.58 11.34
CA PRO A 37 10.78 -3.94 10.88
C PRO A 37 12.27 -4.21 10.71
N GLY A 38 12.69 -5.40 11.13
CA GLY A 38 14.07 -5.85 11.01
C GLY A 38 14.46 -6.23 9.58
N TRP A 39 13.48 -6.39 8.69
CA TRP A 39 13.64 -6.76 7.28
C TRP A 39 14.47 -8.04 7.09
N ASN A 40 14.32 -8.99 8.00
CA ASN A 40 15.13 -10.21 8.06
C ASN A 40 14.31 -11.49 7.81
N GLY A 41 13.04 -11.33 7.40
CA GLY A 41 12.11 -12.44 7.16
C GLY A 41 11.53 -13.06 8.44
N GLN A 42 11.89 -12.57 9.62
CA GLN A 42 11.32 -13.00 10.91
C GLN A 42 10.28 -12.01 11.46
N ASP A 43 10.06 -10.91 10.75
CA ASP A 43 9.09 -9.87 11.09
C ASP A 43 7.67 -10.45 11.07
N ALA A 44 6.90 -10.16 12.12
CA ALA A 44 5.48 -10.46 12.17
C ALA A 44 4.70 -9.24 11.66
N TRP A 45 3.93 -9.44 10.58
CA TRP A 45 3.23 -8.36 9.91
C TRP A 45 1.86 -8.13 10.53
N PRO A 46 1.54 -6.92 11.01
CA PRO A 46 0.23 -6.65 11.58
C PRO A 46 -0.86 -6.81 10.52
N ILE A 47 -2.03 -7.25 10.95
CA ILE A 47 -3.20 -7.43 10.10
C ILE A 47 -4.18 -6.30 10.36
N ASP A 48 -4.54 -5.56 9.33
CA ASP A 48 -5.55 -4.52 9.43
C ASP A 48 -6.93 -5.14 9.71
N ALA A 49 -7.56 -4.74 10.81
CA ALA A 49 -8.90 -5.23 11.18
C ALA A 49 -9.95 -4.99 10.08
N THR A 50 -9.77 -3.98 9.22
CA THR A 50 -10.67 -3.73 8.09
C THR A 50 -10.57 -4.76 6.97
N GLY A 51 -9.55 -5.62 6.99
CA GLY A 51 -9.43 -6.77 6.10
C GLY A 51 -10.19 -8.01 6.57
N LEU A 52 -10.83 -7.98 7.75
CA LEU A 52 -11.50 -9.12 8.38
C LEU A 52 -13.00 -8.85 8.56
N LYS A 53 -13.84 -9.88 8.43
CA LYS A 53 -15.31 -9.76 8.54
C LYS A 53 -15.77 -9.32 9.93
N ASP A 54 -15.12 -9.84 10.97
CA ASP A 54 -15.42 -9.56 12.38
C ASP A 54 -14.44 -8.56 13.00
N GLY A 55 -13.45 -8.09 12.23
CA GLY A 55 -12.38 -7.22 12.71
C GLY A 55 -11.38 -7.89 13.68
N ALA A 56 -11.39 -9.22 13.80
CA ALA A 56 -10.64 -9.93 14.84
C ALA A 56 -10.02 -11.26 14.41
N SER A 57 -10.72 -12.09 13.63
CA SER A 57 -10.27 -13.43 13.27
C SER A 57 -9.64 -13.47 11.88
N VAL A 58 -8.38 -13.91 11.81
CA VAL A 58 -7.65 -14.10 10.55
C VAL A 58 -8.24 -15.21 9.68
N ASP A 59 -9.03 -16.10 10.27
CA ASP A 59 -9.74 -17.18 9.58
C ASP A 59 -11.06 -16.68 8.94
N GLN A 60 -11.43 -15.42 9.17
CA GLN A 60 -12.62 -14.78 8.60
C GLN A 60 -12.25 -13.56 7.74
N PRO A 61 -11.55 -13.76 6.61
CA PRO A 61 -11.19 -12.66 5.73
C PRO A 61 -12.43 -11.98 5.16
N LEU A 62 -12.37 -10.66 5.00
CA LEU A 62 -13.44 -9.85 4.41
C LEU A 62 -13.79 -10.33 3.00
N TYR A 63 -12.76 -10.66 2.22
CA TYR A 63 -12.89 -11.11 0.84
C TYR A 63 -12.50 -12.58 0.70
N VAL A 64 -13.39 -13.36 0.08
CA VAL A 64 -13.18 -14.76 -0.28
C VAL A 64 -13.69 -14.96 -1.69
N ASP A 65 -12.81 -15.43 -2.58
CA ASP A 65 -13.21 -15.88 -3.91
C ASP A 65 -13.46 -17.39 -3.90
N VAL A 66 -14.73 -17.79 -4.00
CA VAL A 66 -15.16 -19.20 -4.04
C VAL A 66 -15.00 -19.82 -5.42
N ASN A 67 -14.75 -19.01 -6.45
CA ASN A 67 -14.53 -19.46 -7.83
C ASN A 67 -13.04 -19.45 -8.22
N ALA A 68 -12.16 -19.03 -7.31
CA ALA A 68 -10.72 -19.10 -7.51
C ALA A 68 -10.29 -20.52 -7.84
N TYR A 69 -9.34 -20.66 -8.77
CA TYR A 69 -8.89 -21.96 -9.23
C TYR A 69 -7.38 -21.99 -9.47
N VAL A 70 -6.84 -23.20 -9.51
CA VAL A 70 -5.46 -23.46 -9.91
C VAL A 70 -5.47 -24.41 -11.09
N ALA A 71 -4.85 -24.01 -12.20
CA ALA A 71 -4.69 -24.87 -13.38
C ALA A 71 -3.26 -24.77 -13.90
N ASN A 72 -2.58 -25.91 -14.09
CA ASN A 72 -1.19 -25.97 -14.53
C ASN A 72 -0.26 -25.05 -13.71
N ASN A 73 -0.39 -25.11 -12.39
CA ASN A 73 0.33 -24.25 -11.44
C ASN A 73 0.04 -22.75 -11.55
N VAL A 74 -0.97 -22.32 -12.31
CA VAL A 74 -1.40 -20.91 -12.33
C VAL A 74 -2.58 -20.75 -11.38
N LEU A 75 -2.40 -19.95 -10.33
CA LEU A 75 -3.49 -19.46 -9.49
C LEU A 75 -4.21 -18.34 -10.25
N VAL A 76 -5.55 -18.35 -10.22
CA VAL A 76 -6.40 -17.25 -10.69
C VAL A 76 -7.48 -17.00 -9.64
N ALA A 77 -7.65 -15.74 -9.25
CA ALA A 77 -8.67 -15.29 -8.31
C ALA A 77 -9.20 -13.91 -8.71
N GLU A 78 -10.45 -13.63 -8.34
CA GLU A 78 -11.14 -12.38 -8.61
C GLU A 78 -11.62 -11.72 -7.32
N PHE A 79 -11.44 -10.41 -7.23
CA PHE A 79 -11.86 -9.60 -6.09
C PHE A 79 -12.71 -8.43 -6.59
N PRO A 80 -13.90 -8.20 -6.02
CA PRO A 80 -14.73 -7.07 -6.44
C PRO A 80 -14.06 -5.72 -6.12
N GLU A 81 -13.35 -5.66 -4.99
CA GLU A 81 -12.61 -4.49 -4.53
C GLU A 81 -11.42 -4.95 -3.66
N LEU A 82 -10.26 -4.30 -3.83
CA LEU A 82 -9.10 -4.39 -2.95
C LEU A 82 -8.69 -2.99 -2.53
N ARG A 83 -8.40 -2.80 -1.24
CA ARG A 83 -7.89 -1.53 -0.72
C ARG A 83 -6.38 -1.59 -0.58
N PHE A 84 -5.68 -0.72 -1.30
CA PHE A 84 -4.27 -0.45 -1.08
C PHE A 84 -4.10 0.70 -0.13
N ARG A 85 -3.26 0.53 0.89
CA ARG A 85 -2.83 1.59 1.80
C ARG A 85 -1.33 1.79 1.65
N PHE A 86 -0.93 2.96 1.21
CA PHE A 86 0.45 3.38 1.14
C PHE A 86 0.70 4.33 2.30
N GLY A 87 1.42 3.87 3.33
CA GLY A 87 1.76 4.66 4.50
C GLY A 87 3.20 5.16 4.46
N GLY A 88 3.42 6.40 4.89
CA GLY A 88 4.72 6.98 5.17
C GLY A 88 4.65 7.84 6.44
N PRO A 89 5.78 8.38 6.93
CA PRO A 89 5.82 9.10 8.21
C PRO A 89 4.87 10.30 8.31
N ASN A 90 4.51 10.92 7.17
CA ASN A 90 3.73 12.16 7.13
C ASN A 90 2.54 12.11 6.16
N SER A 91 2.26 10.95 5.56
CA SER A 91 1.19 10.79 4.58
C SER A 91 0.72 9.36 4.57
N ASN A 92 -0.57 9.17 4.37
CA ASN A 92 -1.10 7.90 3.96
C ASN A 92 -1.95 8.11 2.70
N LEU A 93 -2.06 7.07 1.89
CA LEU A 93 -2.85 7.10 0.67
C LEU A 93 -3.60 5.78 0.61
N SER A 94 -4.92 5.87 0.67
CA SER A 94 -5.79 4.73 0.45
C SER A 94 -6.42 4.82 -0.91
N ILE A 95 -6.25 3.78 -1.72
CA ILE A 95 -6.90 3.69 -3.04
C ILE A 95 -7.56 2.32 -3.15
N ASN A 96 -8.81 2.31 -3.61
CA ASN A 96 -9.53 1.07 -3.91
C ASN A 96 -9.32 0.69 -5.38
N VAL A 97 -8.73 -0.48 -5.63
CA VAL A 97 -8.74 -1.14 -6.95
C VAL A 97 -10.03 -1.95 -7.04
N ARG A 98 -10.75 -1.81 -8.16
CA ARG A 98 -12.01 -2.52 -8.41
C ARG A 98 -11.85 -3.55 -9.53
N SER A 99 -12.73 -4.55 -9.50
CA SER A 99 -12.80 -5.63 -10.49
C SER A 99 -11.43 -6.28 -10.70
N THR A 100 -10.78 -6.62 -9.60
CA THR A 100 -9.39 -7.03 -9.60
C THR A 100 -9.25 -8.50 -9.92
N THR A 101 -8.47 -8.83 -10.94
CA THR A 101 -8.01 -10.20 -11.20
C THR A 101 -6.57 -10.34 -10.70
N VAL A 102 -6.33 -11.38 -9.91
CA VAL A 102 -5.02 -11.80 -9.44
C VAL A 102 -4.66 -13.12 -10.11
N MET A 103 -3.48 -13.18 -10.73
CA MET A 103 -2.95 -14.41 -11.30
C MET A 103 -1.47 -14.56 -11.04
N GLY A 104 -0.95 -15.78 -11.05
CA GLY A 104 0.48 -16.03 -10.96
C GLY A 104 0.83 -17.50 -10.83
N LEU A 105 2.11 -17.82 -10.93
CA LEU A 105 2.61 -19.18 -10.77
C LEU A 105 2.69 -19.55 -9.29
N LEU A 106 2.03 -20.64 -8.92
CA LEU A 106 2.08 -21.22 -7.59
C LEU A 106 3.24 -22.21 -7.52
N GLU A 107 4.26 -21.85 -6.76
CA GLU A 107 5.48 -22.62 -6.54
C GLU A 107 5.60 -23.01 -5.07
N ALA A 108 6.22 -24.16 -4.80
CA ALA A 108 6.65 -24.49 -3.44
C ALA A 108 7.84 -23.62 -3.04
N GLU A 109 7.89 -23.22 -1.77
CA GLU A 109 9.09 -22.60 -1.20
C GLU A 109 10.28 -23.59 -1.20
N PRO A 110 11.54 -23.10 -1.32
CA PRO A 110 12.71 -23.97 -1.33
C PRO A 110 12.88 -24.85 -0.08
N ASP A 111 12.32 -24.42 1.06
CA ASP A 111 12.31 -25.18 2.32
C ASP A 111 11.15 -26.20 2.40
N GLY A 112 10.23 -26.18 1.44
CA GLY A 112 9.05 -27.03 1.38
C GLY A 112 7.95 -26.70 2.40
N LEU A 113 8.05 -25.57 3.12
CA LEU A 113 7.13 -25.22 4.22
C LEU A 113 5.95 -24.33 3.79
N GLY A 114 5.80 -24.06 2.49
CA GLY A 114 4.71 -23.23 2.01
C GLY A 114 4.63 -23.13 0.50
N LEU A 115 3.70 -22.30 0.05
CA LEU A 115 3.54 -21.91 -1.33
C LEU A 115 3.81 -20.42 -1.47
N ARG A 116 4.32 -20.05 -2.64
CA ARG A 116 4.47 -18.68 -3.07
C ARG A 116 3.88 -18.49 -4.46
N VAL A 117 3.47 -17.26 -4.74
CA VAL A 117 3.11 -16.79 -6.05
C VAL A 117 4.33 -16.08 -6.65
N THR A 118 4.82 -16.58 -7.79
CA THR A 118 5.84 -15.92 -8.62
C THR A 118 5.23 -15.47 -9.94
N LYS A 119 5.85 -14.49 -10.60
CA LYS A 119 5.31 -13.89 -11.84
C LYS A 119 3.84 -13.47 -11.68
N GLY A 120 3.52 -12.96 -10.49
CA GLY A 120 2.19 -12.52 -10.15
C GLY A 120 1.83 -11.29 -10.95
N VAL A 121 0.58 -11.21 -11.38
CA VAL A 121 -0.02 -10.02 -11.98
C VAL A 121 -1.33 -9.76 -11.25
N MET A 122 -1.50 -8.53 -10.81
CA MET A 122 -2.77 -8.00 -10.37
C MET A 122 -3.22 -6.94 -11.35
N ALA A 123 -4.44 -7.05 -11.86
CA ALA A 123 -5.01 -6.09 -12.79
C ALA A 123 -6.42 -5.70 -12.36
N GLY A 124 -6.80 -4.45 -12.58
CA GLY A 124 -8.11 -3.91 -12.25
C GLY A 124 -8.22 -2.47 -12.73
N TYR A 125 -9.02 -1.66 -12.05
CA TYR A 125 -9.08 -0.22 -12.32
C TYR A 125 -9.27 0.61 -11.06
N TRP A 126 -8.85 1.87 -11.10
CA TRP A 126 -9.20 2.89 -10.11
C TRP A 126 -10.29 3.80 -10.68
N ARG A 127 -11.30 4.12 -9.87
CA ARG A 127 -12.19 5.25 -10.20
C ARG A 127 -11.45 6.53 -9.89
N ILE A 128 -11.58 7.54 -10.75
CA ILE A 128 -10.88 8.81 -10.51
C ILE A 128 -11.29 9.47 -9.17
N GLU A 129 -12.56 9.32 -8.78
CA GLU A 129 -13.08 9.77 -7.48
C GLU A 129 -12.35 9.12 -6.30
N ASP A 130 -12.01 7.82 -6.39
CA ASP A 130 -11.29 7.11 -5.33
C ASP A 130 -9.84 7.63 -5.22
N VAL A 131 -9.23 8.00 -6.36
CA VAL A 131 -7.87 8.58 -6.40
C VAL A 131 -7.87 9.98 -5.80
N PHE A 132 -8.81 10.85 -6.21
CA PHE A 132 -8.93 12.19 -5.63
C PHE A 132 -9.31 12.15 -4.15
N GLY A 133 -10.12 11.19 -3.70
CA GLY A 133 -10.37 10.95 -2.27
C GLY A 133 -9.10 10.80 -1.44
N GLY A 134 -8.10 10.11 -1.99
CA GLY A 134 -6.80 9.91 -1.35
C GLY A 134 -5.84 11.10 -1.40
N PHE A 135 -6.11 12.15 -2.18
CA PHE A 135 -5.21 13.30 -2.29
C PHE A 135 -5.18 14.15 -1.03
N ALA A 136 -6.31 14.20 -0.30
CA ALA A 136 -6.42 14.95 0.94
C ALA A 136 -5.43 14.49 2.03
N SER A 137 -4.91 13.27 1.93
CA SER A 137 -3.98 12.67 2.88
C SER A 137 -2.53 12.62 2.35
N LEU A 138 -2.30 13.02 1.09
CA LEU A 138 -0.98 13.12 0.49
C LEU A 138 -0.34 14.48 0.78
N VAL A 139 0.89 14.44 1.27
CA VAL A 139 1.71 15.63 1.53
C VAL A 139 2.86 15.69 0.53
N ALA A 140 2.94 16.79 -0.21
CA ALA A 140 4.03 17.13 -1.12
C ALA A 140 4.60 18.50 -0.74
N ASP A 141 5.92 18.61 -0.60
CA ASP A 141 6.61 19.83 -0.17
C ASP A 141 6.02 20.46 1.13
N GLY A 142 5.60 19.59 2.06
CA GLY A 142 5.02 20.00 3.34
C GLY A 142 3.58 20.51 3.26
N LYS A 143 2.91 20.39 2.11
CA LYS A 143 1.51 20.77 1.92
C LYS A 143 0.67 19.60 1.45
N ALA A 144 -0.56 19.52 1.94
CA ALA A 144 -1.53 18.55 1.45
C ALA A 144 -1.97 18.89 0.01
N LEU A 145 -2.28 17.87 -0.79
CA LEU A 145 -2.85 18.06 -2.12
C LEU A 145 -4.34 18.38 -2.03
N CYS A 146 -4.67 19.66 -1.90
CA CYS A 146 -6.04 20.14 -1.74
C CYS A 146 -6.57 20.79 -3.03
N ASN A 147 -7.89 20.77 -3.19
CA ASN A 147 -8.56 21.49 -4.28
C ASN A 147 -8.68 22.99 -3.93
N ASP A 148 -7.55 23.68 -3.90
CA ASP A 148 -7.42 25.11 -3.58
C ASP A 148 -7.09 25.97 -4.81
N GLY A 149 -7.12 25.38 -6.01
CA GLY A 149 -6.69 26.01 -7.26
C GLY A 149 -5.17 26.19 -7.38
N GLY A 150 -4.39 25.59 -6.48
CA GLY A 150 -2.94 25.62 -6.49
C GLY A 150 -2.33 24.92 -7.70
N LEU A 151 -1.15 25.39 -8.12
CA LEU A 151 -0.45 24.87 -9.30
C LEU A 151 -0.18 23.37 -9.21
N LEU A 152 0.26 22.89 -8.04
CA LEU A 152 0.60 21.49 -7.83
C LEU A 152 -0.63 20.59 -7.99
N TYR A 153 -1.74 20.94 -7.33
CA TYR A 153 -3.00 20.21 -7.45
C TYR A 153 -3.49 20.16 -8.90
N ASN A 154 -3.54 21.31 -9.58
CA ASN A 154 -4.04 21.39 -10.96
C ASN A 154 -3.15 20.60 -11.95
N GLN A 155 -1.83 20.59 -11.76
CA GLN A 155 -0.93 19.78 -12.58
C GLN A 155 -1.13 18.29 -12.34
N THR A 156 -1.20 17.86 -11.08
CA THR A 156 -1.46 16.45 -10.76
C THR A 156 -2.83 15.99 -11.27
N LYS A 157 -3.87 16.82 -11.10
CA LYS A 157 -5.21 16.60 -11.65
C LYS A 157 -5.15 16.43 -13.17
N GLY A 158 -4.54 17.38 -13.89
CA GLY A 158 -4.45 17.33 -15.35
C GLY A 158 -3.77 16.06 -15.85
N VAL A 159 -2.63 15.69 -15.25
CA VAL A 159 -1.93 14.45 -15.60
C VAL A 159 -2.81 13.22 -15.36
N LEU A 160 -3.50 13.13 -14.21
CA LEU A 160 -4.38 12.00 -13.94
C LEU A 160 -5.57 11.93 -14.91
N CYS A 161 -6.16 13.08 -15.23
CA CYS A 161 -7.28 13.15 -16.17
C CYS A 161 -6.88 12.70 -17.58
N ASP A 162 -5.66 13.01 -18.01
CA ASP A 162 -5.11 12.55 -19.29
C ASP A 162 -4.89 11.03 -19.36
N PHE A 163 -4.82 10.34 -18.21
CA PHE A 163 -4.63 8.88 -18.14
C PHE A 163 -5.94 8.08 -18.02
N LEU A 164 -7.10 8.74 -18.02
CA LEU A 164 -8.38 8.04 -17.96
C LEU A 164 -8.67 7.31 -19.28
N ASP A 165 -8.85 6.00 -19.20
CA ASP A 165 -8.98 5.11 -20.36
C ASP A 165 -10.18 4.16 -20.28
N ILE A 166 -10.91 4.16 -19.16
CA ILE A 166 -12.10 3.32 -18.96
C ILE A 166 -13.33 4.21 -18.72
N ALA A 167 -14.40 3.97 -19.47
CA ALA A 167 -15.73 4.48 -19.18
C ALA A 167 -16.54 3.43 -18.41
N LEU A 168 -16.81 3.68 -17.12
CA LEU A 168 -17.52 2.72 -16.27
C LEU A 168 -19.01 2.59 -16.62
N ASN A 169 -19.61 3.67 -17.12
CA ASN A 169 -21.03 3.73 -17.48
C ASN A 169 -21.20 4.53 -18.78
N PRO A 170 -20.74 4.01 -19.94
CA PRO A 170 -20.86 4.74 -21.19
C PRO A 170 -22.35 4.95 -21.53
N PRO A 171 -22.76 6.16 -21.94
CA PRO A 171 -24.15 6.39 -22.33
C PRO A 171 -24.47 5.61 -23.62
N ALA A 172 -25.76 5.30 -23.83
CA ALA A 172 -26.20 4.65 -25.06
C ALA A 172 -25.99 5.52 -26.31
N GLU A 173 -26.08 6.84 -26.14
CA GLU A 173 -25.86 7.85 -27.16
C GLU A 173 -25.11 9.05 -26.53
N GLY A 174 -24.21 9.68 -27.28
CA GLY A 174 -23.46 10.86 -26.84
C GLY A 174 -21.96 10.61 -26.63
N GLU A 175 -21.30 11.56 -25.96
CA GLU A 175 -19.88 11.51 -25.66
C GLU A 175 -19.58 10.52 -24.53
N ILE A 176 -18.55 9.69 -24.72
CA ILE A 176 -18.09 8.72 -23.73
C ILE A 176 -16.98 9.39 -22.92
N LEU A 177 -17.28 9.70 -21.66
CA LEU A 177 -16.28 10.20 -20.72
C LEU A 177 -15.64 9.02 -19.98
N CYS A 178 -14.32 8.89 -20.12
CA CYS A 178 -13.55 7.97 -19.30
C CYS A 178 -13.48 8.54 -17.88
N ASN A 179 -13.80 7.73 -16.88
CA ASN A 179 -13.82 8.12 -15.47
C ASN A 179 -13.10 7.09 -14.57
N ALA A 180 -12.37 6.17 -15.19
CA ALA A 180 -11.49 5.23 -14.53
C ALA A 180 -10.18 5.08 -15.30
N MET A 181 -9.15 4.67 -14.56
CA MET A 181 -7.82 4.37 -15.07
C MET A 181 -7.53 2.88 -14.86
N SER A 182 -7.10 2.22 -15.94
CA SER A 182 -6.60 0.85 -15.88
C SER A 182 -5.40 0.76 -14.94
N PHE A 183 -5.38 -0.31 -14.15
CA PHE A 183 -4.31 -0.56 -13.19
C PHE A 183 -3.73 -1.96 -13.40
N GLY A 184 -2.41 -2.06 -13.34
CA GLY A 184 -1.70 -3.33 -13.38
C GLY A 184 -0.41 -3.27 -12.56
N MET A 185 -0.17 -4.27 -11.70
CA MET A 185 1.11 -4.45 -11.02
C MET A 185 1.60 -5.89 -11.15
N GLY A 186 2.91 -6.04 -11.35
CA GLY A 186 3.60 -7.30 -11.14
C GLY A 186 3.93 -7.48 -9.65
N PHE A 187 3.83 -8.70 -9.14
CA PHE A 187 4.21 -9.00 -7.76
C PHE A 187 4.80 -10.41 -7.62
N GLU A 188 5.52 -10.61 -6.53
CA GLU A 188 5.91 -11.92 -6.02
C GLU A 188 5.60 -11.94 -4.52
N THR A 189 5.25 -13.10 -4.00
CA THR A 189 4.95 -13.26 -2.57
C THR A 189 6.03 -14.07 -1.89
N PHE A 190 6.23 -13.81 -0.60
CA PHE A 190 7.04 -14.64 0.28
C PHE A 190 6.19 -15.00 1.51
N PRO A 191 6.45 -16.14 2.17
CA PRO A 191 5.80 -16.48 3.43
C PRO A 191 5.92 -15.34 4.43
N ALA A 192 4.78 -14.87 4.91
CA ALA A 192 4.71 -13.85 5.92
C ALA A 192 4.31 -14.49 7.25
N LYS A 193 5.02 -14.13 8.31
CA LYS A 193 4.56 -14.42 9.67
C LYS A 193 3.45 -13.43 10.00
N LEU A 194 2.24 -13.95 10.24
CA LEU A 194 1.10 -13.13 10.65
C LEU A 194 1.31 -12.61 12.08
N GLY A 195 1.14 -11.30 12.26
CA GLY A 195 1.21 -10.61 13.54
C GLY A 195 -0.15 -10.42 14.19
N ALA A 196 -0.24 -9.44 15.10
CA ALA A 196 -1.49 -9.08 15.75
C ALA A 196 -2.45 -8.40 14.76
N VAL A 197 -3.75 -8.59 14.99
CA VAL A 197 -4.78 -7.76 14.37
C VAL A 197 -4.75 -6.39 15.03
N VAL A 198 -4.64 -5.33 14.21
CA VAL A 198 -4.57 -3.95 14.67
C VAL A 198 -5.76 -3.14 14.14
N PRO A 199 -6.27 -2.17 14.92
CA PRO A 199 -7.28 -1.24 14.42
C PRO A 199 -6.78 -0.51 13.17
N PRO A 200 -7.67 -0.10 12.25
CA PRO A 200 -7.27 0.70 11.10
C PRO A 200 -6.69 2.04 11.55
N GLU A 201 -5.61 2.45 10.91
CA GLU A 201 -5.15 3.84 11.01
C GLU A 201 -6.21 4.76 10.37
N PRO A 202 -6.63 5.85 11.04
CA PRO A 202 -7.51 6.83 10.43
C PRO A 202 -6.80 7.51 9.25
N GLU A 203 -7.50 7.69 8.13
CA GLU A 203 -7.02 8.51 7.01
C GLU A 203 -7.20 9.99 7.41
N PRO A 204 -6.11 10.75 7.67
CA PRO A 204 -6.22 12.16 7.97
C PRO A 204 -6.66 12.91 6.71
N ASN A 205 -7.75 13.68 6.82
CA ASN A 205 -8.02 14.73 5.87
C ASN A 205 -7.20 15.96 6.30
N LEU A 206 -6.11 16.23 5.57
CA LEU A 206 -5.19 17.32 5.86
C LEU A 206 -5.61 18.63 5.19
N CYS A 207 -6.71 18.63 4.42
CA CYS A 207 -7.21 19.80 3.73
C CYS A 207 -8.14 20.66 4.60
N PRO A 208 -8.13 21.99 4.42
CA PRO A 208 -9.14 22.86 5.01
C PRO A 208 -10.57 22.48 4.61
N ALA A 209 -11.54 22.89 5.43
CA ALA A 209 -12.95 22.66 5.15
C ALA A 209 -13.34 23.20 3.76
N GLY A 210 -14.00 22.36 2.96
CA GLY A 210 -14.41 22.69 1.60
C GLY A 210 -13.33 22.59 0.52
N GLN A 211 -12.07 22.28 0.88
CA GLN A 211 -10.96 22.12 -0.08
C GLN A 211 -10.57 20.65 -0.30
N SER A 212 -11.38 19.72 0.22
CA SER A 212 -11.13 18.29 -0.01
C SER A 212 -11.38 17.96 -1.49
N PRO A 213 -10.41 17.30 -2.16
CA PRO A 213 -10.58 16.84 -3.54
C PRO A 213 -11.50 15.64 -3.70
N ALA A 214 -12.04 15.06 -2.61
CA ALA A 214 -12.79 13.79 -2.65
C ALA A 214 -14.03 13.77 -3.56
N ASN A 215 -14.56 14.95 -3.94
CA ASN A 215 -15.70 15.07 -4.84
C ASN A 215 -15.32 15.79 -6.16
N ASP A 216 -14.03 15.96 -6.45
CA ASP A 216 -13.61 16.54 -7.72
C ASP A 216 -13.77 15.53 -8.86
N VAL A 217 -13.82 16.04 -10.09
CA VAL A 217 -13.98 15.24 -11.32
C VAL A 217 -13.00 15.74 -12.38
N CYS A 218 -12.74 14.91 -13.39
CA CYS A 218 -12.07 15.37 -14.60
C CYS A 218 -13.07 16.06 -15.51
N ASP A 219 -12.64 17.17 -16.11
CA ASP A 219 -13.43 18.00 -17.04
C ASP A 219 -13.09 17.66 -18.50
#